data_AF-A0A1F5V5T2-F1
#
_entry.id   AF-A0A1F5V5T2-F1
#
_cell.length_a   1.000
_cell.length_b   1.000
_cell.length_c   1.000
_cell.angle_alpha   90.00
_cell.angle_beta   90.00
_cell.angle_gamma   90.00
#
_symmetry.space_group_name_H-M   'P 1'
#
loop_
_entity.id
_entity.type
_entity.pdbx_description
1 polymer ?
#
loop_
_entity_poly.entity_id
_entity_poly.type
_entity_poly.pdbx_seq_one_letter_code
_entity_poly.pdbx_strand_id
1 'polypeptide(L)'
;MKNKKKNIIEQEENDAIAVLAHPLVSLHNTVGIYSYDTAVVHLMKKYLNEFKDKEIHCSECRPEKKGLSLAKKLSNIGYKVHLYTDMGFLSHLHKLDVVITGADFIIKKGVVNTIGTSSIGALCRSMKKPFYVLLGSSKFLPGHNILSKRFELQSKDEIIIDSPKIKTLNYYSDITPFKNITYIVTEKRLYTPKDIIQYLKNFP
;
A
#
# COMPACT_ATOMS: atom_id res chain seq x y z
N MET A 1 6.77 28.77 2.38
CA MET A 1 7.19 28.23 3.71
C MET A 1 6.36 27.03 4.19
N LYS A 2 5.01 27.03 4.08
CA LYS A 2 4.16 25.89 4.53
C LYS A 2 4.50 24.53 3.86
N ASN A 3 4.74 24.50 2.55
CA ASN A 3 5.10 23.26 1.83
C ASN A 3 6.46 22.69 2.22
N LYS A 4 7.45 23.54 2.55
CA LYS A 4 8.79 23.09 2.95
C LYS A 4 8.77 22.43 4.33
N LYS A 5 8.00 22.98 5.29
CA LYS A 5 7.79 22.36 6.61
C LYS A 5 7.02 21.04 6.52
N LYS A 6 5.97 20.98 5.70
CA LYS A 6 5.19 19.75 5.48
C LYS A 6 6.06 18.61 4.92
N ASN A 7 6.93 18.92 3.97
CA ASN A 7 7.84 17.93 3.39
C ASN A 7 8.90 17.43 4.38
N ILE A 8 9.36 18.28 5.33
CA ILE A 8 10.30 17.85 6.37
C ILE A 8 9.64 16.85 7.33
N ILE A 9 8.42 17.17 7.79
CA ILE A 9 7.66 16.29 8.69
C ILE A 9 7.36 14.94 8.02
N GLU A 10 6.89 14.94 6.78
CA GLU A 10 6.64 13.69 6.04
C GLU A 10 7.92 12.86 5.86
N GLN A 11 9.06 13.52 5.68
CA GLN A 11 10.34 12.82 5.54
C GLN A 11 10.83 12.22 6.85
N GLU A 12 10.64 12.91 7.99
CA GLU A 12 10.90 12.37 9.33
C GLU A 12 9.97 11.20 9.67
N GLU A 13 8.68 11.32 9.33
CA GLU A 13 7.70 10.22 9.47
C GLU A 13 8.17 8.99 8.67
N ASN A 14 8.53 9.18 7.40
CA ASN A 14 8.98 8.10 6.52
C ASN A 14 10.28 7.45 6.99
N ASP A 15 11.20 8.21 7.58
CA ASP A 15 12.45 7.69 8.13
C ASP A 15 12.19 6.76 9.33
N ALA A 16 11.31 7.17 10.25
CA ALA A 16 10.91 6.37 11.40
C ALA A 16 10.09 5.13 11.00
N ILE A 17 9.17 5.27 10.03
CA ILE A 17 8.44 4.12 9.45
C ILE A 17 9.42 3.12 8.86
N ALA A 18 10.42 3.58 8.11
CA ALA A 18 11.42 2.70 7.51
C ALA A 18 12.21 1.92 8.57
N VAL A 19 12.60 2.55 9.68
CA VAL A 19 13.28 1.88 10.79
C VAL A 19 12.40 0.78 11.42
N LEU A 20 11.12 1.07 11.63
CA LEU A 20 10.19 0.10 12.24
C LEU A 20 9.79 -1.03 11.26
N ALA A 21 9.73 -0.75 9.96
CA ALA A 21 9.42 -1.74 8.93
C ALA A 21 10.62 -2.62 8.55
N HIS A 22 11.86 -2.12 8.71
CA HIS A 22 13.08 -2.84 8.35
C HIS A 22 13.14 -4.28 8.87
N PRO A 23 13.02 -4.55 10.19
CA PRO A 23 13.10 -5.93 10.70
C PRO A 23 11.96 -6.82 10.21
N LEU A 24 10.84 -6.24 9.78
CA LEU A 24 9.71 -7.00 9.24
C LEU A 24 9.97 -7.44 7.79
N VAL A 25 10.75 -6.69 7.02
CA VAL A 25 11.01 -6.93 5.59
C VAL A 25 12.36 -7.62 5.37
N SER A 26 13.35 -7.34 6.21
CA SER A 26 14.72 -7.87 6.07
C SER A 26 14.78 -9.40 6.13
N LEU A 27 13.85 -10.02 6.86
CA LEU A 27 13.72 -11.48 7.04
C LEU A 27 13.26 -12.23 5.79
N HIS A 28 12.83 -11.52 4.74
CA HIS A 28 12.16 -12.11 3.59
C HIS A 28 12.95 -11.91 2.30
N ASN A 29 13.06 -12.93 1.45
CA ASN A 29 13.85 -12.87 0.23
C ASN A 29 13.02 -12.39 -0.97
N THR A 30 11.72 -12.71 -0.98
CA THR A 30 10.78 -12.32 -2.03
C THR A 30 9.74 -11.34 -1.48
N VAL A 31 9.76 -10.11 -1.99
CA VAL A 31 8.93 -9.01 -1.46
C VAL A 31 7.95 -8.55 -2.53
N GLY A 32 6.66 -8.72 -2.25
CA GLY A 32 5.58 -8.12 -3.02
C GLY A 32 5.33 -6.67 -2.61
N ILE A 33 5.21 -5.77 -3.58
CA ILE A 33 4.83 -4.38 -3.33
C ILE A 33 3.62 -4.01 -4.18
N TYR A 34 2.56 -3.51 -3.53
CA TYR A 34 1.35 -3.07 -4.20
C TYR A 34 1.13 -1.56 -4.06
N SER A 35 0.74 -0.91 -5.16
CA SER A 35 0.56 0.55 -5.31
C SER A 35 1.86 1.37 -5.15
N TYR A 36 1.75 2.69 -5.20
CA TYR A 36 2.85 3.63 -4.99
C TYR A 36 2.63 4.38 -3.68
N ASP A 37 3.62 4.35 -2.78
CA ASP A 37 3.63 5.17 -1.57
C ASP A 37 5.06 5.62 -1.21
N THR A 38 5.18 6.85 -0.70
CA THR A 38 6.46 7.47 -0.36
C THR A 38 7.17 6.77 0.79
N ALA A 39 6.43 6.23 1.78
CA ALA A 39 7.00 5.48 2.90
C ALA A 39 7.66 4.17 2.43
N VAL A 40 7.02 3.46 1.49
CA VAL A 40 7.57 2.24 0.90
C VAL A 40 8.82 2.56 0.08
N VAL A 41 8.77 3.58 -0.79
CA VAL A 41 9.95 4.02 -1.55
C VAL A 41 11.10 4.44 -0.62
N HIS A 42 10.78 5.11 0.49
CA HIS A 42 11.77 5.55 1.47
C HIS A 42 12.44 4.35 2.17
N LEU A 43 11.66 3.36 2.63
CA LEU A 43 12.19 2.10 3.17
C LEU A 43 13.14 1.42 2.18
N MET A 44 12.69 1.22 0.95
CA MET A 44 13.50 0.55 -0.09
C MET A 44 14.77 1.36 -0.41
N LYS A 45 14.71 2.69 -0.42
CA LYS A 45 15.90 3.52 -0.66
C LYS A 45 16.88 3.46 0.52
N LYS A 46 16.39 3.55 1.76
CA LYS A 46 17.21 3.59 2.98
C LYS A 46 18.03 2.32 3.17
N TYR A 47 17.44 1.16 2.87
CA TYR A 47 18.06 -0.15 3.06
C TYR A 47 18.50 -0.83 1.76
N LEU A 48 18.78 -0.06 0.71
CA LEU A 48 19.17 -0.59 -0.60
C LEU A 48 20.31 -1.62 -0.53
N ASN A 49 21.37 -1.33 0.23
CA ASN A 49 22.53 -2.23 0.31
C ASN A 49 22.18 -3.60 0.89
N GLU A 50 21.18 -3.68 1.76
CA GLU A 50 20.70 -4.91 2.38
C GLU A 50 19.63 -5.61 1.54
N PHE A 51 18.86 -4.84 0.77
CA PHE A 51 17.69 -5.35 0.05
C PHE A 51 17.95 -5.59 -1.44
N LYS A 52 19.07 -5.11 -2.00
CA LYS A 52 19.37 -5.15 -3.45
C LYS A 52 19.29 -6.55 -4.08
N ASP A 53 19.59 -7.60 -3.31
CA ASP A 53 19.61 -8.99 -3.79
C ASP A 53 18.25 -9.71 -3.58
N LYS A 54 17.26 -9.03 -2.99
CA LYS A 54 15.89 -9.54 -2.82
C LYS A 54 15.14 -9.49 -4.15
N GLU A 55 14.25 -10.46 -4.37
CA GLU A 55 13.35 -10.42 -5.52
C GLU A 55 12.19 -9.47 -5.23
N ILE A 56 12.10 -8.38 -5.99
CA ILE A 56 11.04 -7.37 -5.83
C ILE A 56 9.96 -7.59 -6.88
N HIS A 57 8.72 -7.80 -6.43
CA HIS A 57 7.57 -8.07 -7.29
C HIS A 57 6.55 -6.95 -7.14
N CYS A 58 6.22 -6.27 -8.23
CA CYS A 58 5.25 -5.19 -8.25
C CYS A 58 4.06 -5.52 -9.15
N SER A 59 2.87 -5.05 -8.77
CA SER A 59 1.73 -5.01 -9.67
C SER A 59 1.71 -3.69 -10.46
N GLU A 60 1.04 -3.65 -11.61
CA GLU A 60 0.84 -2.39 -12.36
C GLU A 60 -0.13 -1.43 -11.65
N CYS A 61 -1.09 -1.97 -10.90
CA CYS A 61 -2.13 -1.25 -10.14
C CYS A 61 -3.07 -0.44 -11.03
N ARG A 62 -3.89 -1.14 -11.82
CA ARG A 62 -4.99 -0.52 -12.53
C ARG A 62 -6.00 0.07 -11.53
N PRO A 63 -6.71 1.14 -11.93
CA PRO A 63 -6.67 1.75 -13.25
C PRO A 63 -5.55 2.80 -13.42
N GLU A 64 -5.13 3.43 -12.31
CA GLU A 64 -4.20 4.58 -12.26
C GLU A 64 -2.75 4.24 -12.63
N LYS A 65 -2.43 2.95 -12.73
CA LYS A 65 -1.08 2.44 -13.05
C LYS A 65 0.00 2.93 -12.07
N LYS A 66 -0.37 3.17 -10.80
CA LYS A 66 0.55 3.64 -9.75
C LYS A 66 1.76 2.73 -9.56
N GLY A 67 1.57 1.43 -9.71
CA GLY A 67 2.63 0.45 -9.57
C GLY A 67 3.69 0.52 -10.66
N LEU A 68 3.35 1.01 -11.87
CA LEU A 68 4.35 1.30 -12.92
C LEU A 68 5.34 2.39 -12.46
N SER A 69 4.80 3.46 -11.86
CA SER A 69 5.61 4.55 -11.32
C SER A 69 6.52 4.06 -10.19
N LEU A 70 6.02 3.17 -9.33
CA LEU A 70 6.81 2.55 -8.28
C LEU A 70 7.93 1.70 -8.87
N ALA A 71 7.61 0.78 -9.78
CA ALA A 71 8.57 -0.11 -10.41
C ALA A 71 9.69 0.67 -11.09
N LYS A 72 9.34 1.72 -11.84
CA LYS A 72 10.31 2.64 -12.44
C LYS A 72 11.19 3.32 -11.39
N LYS A 73 10.60 3.79 -10.28
CA LYS A 73 11.34 4.45 -9.20
C LYS A 73 12.34 3.51 -8.54
N LEU A 74 11.93 2.27 -8.22
CA LEU A 74 12.79 1.27 -7.59
C LEU A 74 13.90 0.81 -8.54
N SER A 75 13.57 0.60 -9.82
CA SER A 75 14.55 0.28 -10.86
C SER A 75 15.62 1.37 -11.00
N ASN A 76 15.21 2.64 -11.01
CA ASN A 76 16.15 3.78 -11.05
C ASN A 76 17.04 3.88 -9.79
N ILE A 77 16.65 3.29 -8.67
CA ILE A 77 17.43 3.28 -7.42
C ILE A 77 18.38 2.06 -7.37
N GLY A 78 18.22 1.08 -8.27
CA GLY A 78 19.13 -0.07 -8.39
C GLY A 78 18.49 -1.43 -8.15
N TYR A 79 17.16 -1.50 -7.95
CA TYR A 79 16.47 -2.79 -7.78
C TYR A 79 16.16 -3.47 -9.10
N LYS A 80 16.30 -4.80 -9.13
CA LYS A 80 15.67 -5.63 -10.17
C LYS A 80 14.21 -5.85 -9.79
N VAL A 81 13.28 -5.37 -10.63
CA VAL A 81 11.84 -5.42 -10.37
C VAL A 81 11.14 -6.33 -11.36
N HIS A 82 10.37 -7.29 -10.86
CA HIS A 82 9.43 -8.10 -11.62
C HIS A 82 8.06 -7.41 -11.61
N LEU A 83 7.57 -7.02 -12.78
CA LEU A 83 6.31 -6.30 -12.91
C LEU A 83 5.23 -7.23 -13.48
N TYR A 84 4.05 -7.20 -12.87
CA TYR A 84 2.90 -8.03 -13.23
C TYR A 84 1.67 -7.18 -13.55
N THR A 85 0.76 -7.71 -14.37
CA THR A 85 -0.64 -7.26 -14.34
C THR A 85 -1.26 -7.59 -12.99
N ASP A 86 -2.35 -6.94 -12.61
CA ASP A 86 -2.93 -7.13 -11.26
C ASP A 86 -3.33 -8.57 -10.97
N MET A 87 -3.98 -9.25 -11.92
CA MET A 87 -4.32 -10.67 -11.75
C MET A 87 -3.08 -11.58 -11.81
N GLY A 88 -2.06 -11.20 -12.60
CA GLY A 88 -0.77 -11.89 -12.59
C GLY A 88 -0.10 -11.83 -11.22
N PHE A 89 -0.09 -10.65 -10.58
CA PHE A 89 0.43 -10.47 -9.24
C PHE A 89 -0.34 -11.32 -8.23
N LEU A 90 -1.68 -11.31 -8.27
CA LEU A 90 -2.52 -12.15 -7.41
C LEU A 90 -2.20 -13.65 -7.58
N SER A 91 -2.05 -14.11 -8.82
CA SER A 91 -1.70 -15.51 -9.11
C SER A 91 -0.32 -15.89 -8.55
N HIS A 92 0.59 -14.92 -8.45
CA HIS A 92 1.95 -15.11 -7.97
C HIS A 92 2.09 -14.97 -6.44
N LEU A 93 1.09 -14.45 -5.73
CA LEU A 93 1.15 -14.20 -4.28
C LEU A 93 1.64 -15.41 -3.46
N HIS A 94 1.30 -16.64 -3.87
CA HIS A 94 1.72 -17.87 -3.20
C HIS A 94 3.24 -18.05 -3.12
N LYS A 95 4.01 -17.44 -4.04
CA LYS A 95 5.48 -17.50 -4.09
C LYS A 95 6.17 -16.38 -3.31
N LEU A 96 5.44 -15.37 -2.86
CA LEU A 96 6.01 -14.22 -2.15
C LEU A 96 6.10 -14.49 -0.65
N ASP A 97 7.19 -14.14 -0.01
CA ASP A 97 7.37 -14.32 1.44
C ASP A 97 6.55 -13.30 2.21
N VAL A 98 6.48 -12.07 1.71
CA VAL A 98 5.79 -10.92 2.33
C VAL A 98 5.19 -10.01 1.27
N VAL A 99 4.09 -9.34 1.62
CA VAL A 99 3.57 -8.23 0.83
C VAL A 99 3.55 -6.95 1.67
N ILE A 100 4.03 -5.86 1.09
CA ILE A 100 3.97 -4.52 1.67
C ILE A 100 3.22 -3.55 0.76
N THR A 101 2.56 -2.58 1.35
CA THR A 101 1.92 -1.47 0.62
C THR A 101 1.91 -0.23 1.48
N GLY A 102 1.62 0.91 0.88
CA GLY A 102 1.21 2.09 1.62
C GLY A 102 -0.30 2.18 1.80
N ALA A 103 -0.77 3.38 2.13
CA ALA A 103 -2.19 3.66 2.20
C ALA A 103 -2.46 5.14 1.93
N ASP A 104 -3.65 5.41 1.39
CA ASP A 104 -4.18 6.76 1.31
C ASP A 104 -4.51 7.29 2.72
N PHE A 105 -5.28 6.53 3.48
CA PHE A 105 -5.66 6.86 4.87
C PHE A 105 -6.33 5.68 5.59
N ILE A 106 -6.50 5.83 6.90
CA ILE A 106 -7.22 4.88 7.77
C ILE A 106 -8.53 5.47 8.25
N ILE A 107 -9.59 4.67 8.20
CA ILE A 107 -10.90 4.96 8.79
C ILE A 107 -11.31 3.86 9.77
N LYS A 108 -12.40 4.06 10.52
CA LYS A 108 -12.91 3.05 11.47
C LYS A 108 -13.18 1.67 10.84
N LYS A 109 -13.50 1.62 9.54
CA LYS A 109 -13.80 0.37 8.83
C LYS A 109 -12.55 -0.38 8.34
N GLY A 110 -11.40 0.29 8.22
CA GLY A 110 -10.19 -0.31 7.67
C GLY A 110 -9.24 0.69 7.05
N VAL A 111 -8.24 0.15 6.35
CA VAL A 111 -7.30 0.90 5.51
C VAL A 111 -7.95 1.18 4.17
N VAL A 112 -7.87 2.41 3.68
CA VAL A 112 -8.26 2.77 2.31
C VAL A 112 -7.01 2.96 1.48
N ASN A 113 -6.97 2.28 0.34
CA ASN A 113 -5.86 2.30 -0.59
C ASN A 113 -6.35 1.94 -1.99
N THR A 114 -5.44 1.92 -2.97
CA THR A 114 -5.72 1.53 -4.35
C THR A 114 -6.55 0.25 -4.44
N ILE A 115 -7.56 0.26 -5.32
CA ILE A 115 -8.44 -0.87 -5.60
C ILE A 115 -7.62 -2.17 -5.75
N GLY A 116 -8.11 -3.27 -5.18
CA GLY A 116 -7.41 -4.56 -5.14
C GLY A 116 -6.59 -4.79 -3.88
N THR A 117 -6.28 -3.75 -3.09
CA THR A 117 -5.59 -3.91 -1.79
C THR A 117 -6.36 -4.83 -0.86
N SER A 118 -7.69 -4.72 -0.84
CA SER A 118 -8.55 -5.58 -0.01
C SER A 118 -8.48 -7.05 -0.40
N SER A 119 -8.35 -7.32 -1.70
CA SER A 119 -8.24 -8.68 -2.27
C SER A 119 -6.88 -9.29 -1.94
N ILE A 120 -5.80 -8.51 -2.07
CA ILE A 120 -4.45 -8.92 -1.66
C ILE A 120 -4.43 -9.26 -0.17
N GLY A 121 -4.96 -8.39 0.70
CA GLY A 121 -4.99 -8.65 2.13
C GLY A 121 -5.78 -9.91 2.49
N ALA A 122 -6.94 -10.13 1.85
CA ALA A 122 -7.74 -11.34 2.09
C ALA A 122 -6.99 -12.62 1.68
N LEU A 123 -6.32 -12.60 0.54
CA LEU A 123 -5.53 -13.72 0.03
C LEU A 123 -4.29 -13.97 0.89
N CYS A 124 -3.54 -12.93 1.27
CA CYS A 124 -2.42 -13.05 2.20
C CYS A 124 -2.86 -13.68 3.52
N ARG A 125 -3.97 -13.22 4.11
CA ARG A 125 -4.54 -13.82 5.32
C ARG A 125 -4.87 -15.30 5.13
N SER A 126 -5.51 -15.66 4.01
CA SER A 126 -5.86 -17.06 3.71
C SER A 126 -4.61 -17.96 3.57
N MET A 127 -3.54 -17.42 2.97
CA MET A 127 -2.26 -18.11 2.79
C MET A 127 -1.35 -18.02 4.03
N LYS A 128 -1.79 -17.36 5.11
CA LYS A 128 -0.96 -17.06 6.30
C LYS A 128 0.34 -16.32 5.96
N LYS A 129 0.30 -15.48 4.92
CA LYS A 129 1.43 -14.62 4.52
C LYS A 129 1.35 -13.27 5.22
N PRO A 130 2.49 -12.73 5.71
CA PRO A 130 2.51 -11.40 6.29
C PRO A 130 2.13 -10.33 5.26
N PHE A 131 1.22 -9.44 5.66
CA PHE A 131 0.81 -8.28 4.87
C PHE A 131 0.92 -7.02 5.72
N TYR A 132 1.80 -6.11 5.31
CA TYR A 132 2.10 -4.89 6.07
C TYR A 132 1.66 -3.63 5.32
N VAL A 133 1.10 -2.69 6.07
CA VAL A 133 0.69 -1.38 5.56
C VAL A 133 1.53 -0.31 6.23
N LEU A 134 2.26 0.48 5.44
CA LEU A 134 3.18 1.52 5.90
C LEU A 134 2.54 2.89 5.66
N LEU A 135 2.27 3.66 6.72
CA LEU A 135 1.73 5.00 6.59
C LEU A 135 1.98 5.85 7.85
N GLY A 136 2.18 7.16 7.68
CA GLY A 136 2.24 8.10 8.80
C GLY A 136 0.90 8.24 9.54
N SER A 137 0.93 8.48 10.85
CA SER A 137 -0.29 8.66 11.66
C SER A 137 -1.09 9.89 11.26
N SER A 138 -0.48 10.85 10.55
CA SER A 138 -1.15 11.98 9.89
C SER A 138 -2.24 11.59 8.89
N LYS A 139 -2.23 10.34 8.39
CA LYS A 139 -3.24 9.78 7.48
C LYS A 139 -4.39 9.05 8.21
N PHE A 140 -4.53 9.20 9.53
CA PHE A 140 -5.62 8.58 10.30
C PHE A 140 -6.82 9.54 10.33
N LEU A 141 -7.93 9.12 9.73
CA LEU A 141 -9.14 9.94 9.53
C LEU A 141 -10.42 9.24 10.05
N PRO A 142 -10.51 8.82 11.32
CA PRO A 142 -11.61 8.00 11.84
C PRO A 142 -12.98 8.70 11.87
N GLY A 143 -13.02 10.02 11.89
CA GLY A 143 -14.24 10.82 11.78
C GLY A 143 -14.73 11.01 10.34
N HIS A 144 -13.96 10.60 9.34
CA HIS A 144 -14.30 10.82 7.95
C HIS A 144 -15.33 9.78 7.49
N ASN A 145 -16.58 10.21 7.29
CA ASN A 145 -17.58 9.42 6.60
C ASN A 145 -17.24 9.41 5.10
N ILE A 146 -16.41 8.46 4.67
CA ILE A 146 -16.09 8.27 3.26
C ILE A 146 -17.28 7.61 2.60
N LEU A 147 -18.28 8.42 2.25
CA LEU A 147 -19.49 7.96 1.60
C LEU A 147 -19.58 8.34 0.13
N SER A 148 -18.72 9.18 -0.47
CA SER A 148 -19.17 9.73 -1.76
C SER A 148 -18.20 10.30 -2.78
N LYS A 149 -16.86 10.12 -2.81
CA LYS A 149 -16.08 10.63 -3.98
C LYS A 149 -14.95 9.77 -4.55
N ARG A 150 -14.24 8.98 -3.74
CA ARG A 150 -13.18 8.06 -4.23
C ARG A 150 -13.68 6.66 -4.59
N PHE A 151 -14.86 6.30 -4.09
CA PHE A 151 -15.63 5.15 -4.58
C PHE A 151 -16.57 5.54 -5.73
N GLU A 152 -16.57 6.81 -6.15
CA GLU A 152 -17.32 7.21 -7.33
C GLU A 152 -16.52 6.89 -8.60
N LEU A 153 -17.27 6.58 -9.65
CA LEU A 153 -16.78 6.21 -10.97
C LEU A 153 -15.86 7.27 -11.54
N GLN A 154 -14.61 6.93 -11.80
CA GLN A 154 -13.65 7.86 -12.39
C GLN A 154 -13.27 7.47 -13.83
N SER A 155 -13.00 8.52 -14.62
CA SER A 155 -12.64 8.57 -16.06
C SER A 155 -13.02 7.40 -16.98
N LYS A 156 -13.76 7.72 -18.05
CA LYS A 156 -14.08 6.77 -19.14
C LYS A 156 -12.85 6.34 -19.94
N ASP A 157 -11.74 7.09 -19.88
CA ASP A 157 -10.59 6.87 -20.77
C ASP A 157 -9.68 5.74 -20.30
N GLU A 158 -9.82 5.29 -19.05
CA GLU A 158 -9.03 4.16 -18.54
C GLU A 158 -9.62 2.82 -18.96
N ILE A 159 -10.93 2.75 -19.20
CA ILE A 159 -11.64 1.55 -19.69
C ILE A 159 -12.39 1.98 -20.96
N ILE A 160 -11.71 1.87 -22.10
CA ILE A 160 -12.22 2.28 -23.40
C ILE A 160 -13.06 1.14 -23.97
N ILE A 161 -14.35 1.42 -24.21
CA ILE A 161 -15.27 0.50 -24.87
C ILE A 161 -16.26 1.28 -25.74
N ASP A 162 -16.45 0.85 -26.98
CA ASP A 162 -17.42 1.43 -27.90
C ASP A 162 -18.70 0.59 -27.91
N SER A 163 -19.55 0.83 -26.90
CA SER A 163 -20.86 0.19 -26.83
C SER A 163 -21.85 1.03 -26.03
N PRO A 164 -22.99 1.43 -26.62
CA PRO A 164 -23.97 2.31 -25.95
C PRO A 164 -24.70 1.62 -24.79
N LYS A 165 -24.66 0.27 -24.72
CA LYS A 165 -25.33 -0.50 -23.67
C LYS A 165 -24.40 -0.84 -22.50
N ILE A 166 -23.12 -0.49 -22.56
CA ILE A 166 -22.16 -0.78 -21.51
C ILE A 166 -21.88 0.49 -20.70
N LYS A 167 -22.11 0.41 -19.40
CA LYS A 167 -21.71 1.44 -18.44
C LYS A 167 -20.42 1.01 -17.76
N THR A 168 -19.33 1.73 -18.02
CA THR A 168 -18.06 1.53 -17.33
C THR A 168 -18.19 1.87 -15.85
N LEU A 169 -17.83 0.93 -14.98
CA LEU A 169 -17.70 1.14 -13.54
C LEU A 169 -16.22 1.01 -13.13
N ASN A 170 -15.58 2.13 -12.78
CA ASN A 170 -14.15 2.19 -12.49
C ASN A 170 -13.89 2.81 -11.10
N TYR A 171 -13.38 2.01 -10.19
CA TYR A 171 -13.14 2.37 -8.79
C TYR A 171 -11.64 2.50 -8.53
N TYR A 172 -11.21 3.56 -7.85
CA TYR A 172 -9.78 3.80 -7.60
C TYR A 172 -9.31 3.24 -6.27
N SER A 173 -10.22 3.08 -5.31
CA SER A 173 -9.89 2.63 -3.96
C SER A 173 -10.86 1.59 -3.44
N ASP A 174 -10.40 0.75 -2.54
CA ASP A 174 -11.22 -0.13 -1.72
C ASP A 174 -10.92 0.05 -0.22
N ILE A 175 -11.70 -0.63 0.63
CA ILE A 175 -11.45 -0.70 2.07
C ILE A 175 -10.92 -2.08 2.38
N THR A 176 -9.69 -2.14 2.89
CA THR A 176 -9.08 -3.36 3.42
C THR A 176 -9.41 -3.47 4.91
N PRO A 177 -10.21 -4.46 5.34
CA PRO A 177 -10.54 -4.65 6.75
C PRO A 177 -9.28 -4.95 7.58
N PHE A 178 -9.19 -4.40 8.79
CA PHE A 178 -8.00 -4.59 9.65
C PHE A 178 -7.63 -6.05 9.88
N LYS A 179 -8.62 -6.95 9.94
CA LYS A 179 -8.39 -8.39 10.10
C LYS A 179 -7.49 -8.96 8.99
N ASN A 180 -7.48 -8.37 7.80
CA ASN A 180 -6.69 -8.85 6.67
C ASN A 180 -5.24 -8.33 6.66
N ILE A 181 -4.85 -7.52 7.65
CA ILE A 181 -3.53 -6.89 7.73
C ILE A 181 -2.79 -7.48 8.94
N THR A 182 -1.53 -7.84 8.76
CA THR A 182 -0.69 -8.38 9.86
C THR A 182 -0.23 -7.25 10.77
N TYR A 183 0.37 -6.21 10.20
CA TYR A 183 0.77 -5.00 10.92
C TYR A 183 0.48 -3.75 10.11
N ILE A 184 0.07 -2.70 10.82
CA ILE A 184 0.12 -1.33 10.34
C ILE A 184 1.34 -0.67 10.98
N VAL A 185 2.26 -0.19 10.16
CA VAL A 185 3.51 0.46 10.58
C VAL A 185 3.35 1.96 10.44
N THR A 186 3.49 2.68 11.56
CA THR A 186 3.56 4.14 11.58
C THR A 186 4.90 4.60 12.11
N GLU A 187 5.15 5.91 12.12
CA GLU A 187 6.34 6.53 12.70
C GLU A 187 6.44 6.34 14.22
N LYS A 188 5.34 5.94 14.89
CA LYS A 188 5.25 5.81 16.34
C LYS A 188 5.42 4.37 16.80
N ARG A 189 4.76 3.41 16.12
CA ARG A 189 4.73 2.00 16.52
C ARG A 189 4.12 1.10 15.45
N LEU A 190 4.20 -0.19 15.71
CA LEU A 190 3.42 -1.23 15.04
C LEU A 190 2.04 -1.37 15.69
N TYR A 191 1.01 -1.53 14.87
CA TYR A 191 -0.34 -1.86 15.33
C TYR A 191 -0.74 -3.24 14.78
N THR A 192 -1.13 -4.16 15.67
CA THR A 192 -1.91 -5.33 15.26
C THR A 192 -3.35 -4.91 14.91
N PRO A 193 -4.14 -5.79 14.28
CA PRO A 193 -5.57 -5.54 14.07
C PRO A 193 -6.33 -5.19 15.36
N LYS A 194 -5.97 -5.81 16.49
CA LYS A 194 -6.61 -5.50 17.78
C LYS A 194 -6.20 -4.11 18.27
N ASP A 195 -4.91 -3.77 18.18
CA ASP A 195 -4.39 -2.50 18.67
C ASP A 195 -4.94 -1.31 17.90
N ILE A 196 -5.04 -1.41 16.56
CA ILE A 196 -5.57 -0.32 15.74
C ILE A 196 -7.05 -0.10 16.02
N ILE A 197 -7.85 -1.17 16.13
CA ILE A 197 -9.28 -1.06 16.44
C ILE A 197 -9.47 -0.38 17.80
N GLN A 198 -8.68 -0.77 18.81
CA GLN A 198 -8.76 -0.15 20.13
C GLN A 198 -8.31 1.32 20.11
N TYR A 199 -7.23 1.62 19.40
CA TYR A 199 -6.73 2.98 19.25
C TYR A 199 -7.75 3.90 18.56
N LEU A 200 -8.42 3.43 17.49
CA LEU A 200 -9.41 4.22 16.76
C LEU A 200 -10.71 4.47 17.54
N LYS A 201 -11.02 3.66 18.57
CA LYS A 201 -12.14 3.92 19.49
C LYS A 201 -11.89 5.13 20.37
N ASN A 202 -10.64 5.30 20.79
CA ASN A 202 -10.18 6.36 21.67
C ASN A 202 -9.37 7.41 20.89
N PHE A 203 -9.61 7.54 19.58
CA PHE A 203 -8.83 8.43 18.75
C PHE A 203 -9.07 9.87 19.22
N PRO A 204 -7.99 10.63 19.51
CA PRO A 204 -8.09 11.97 20.05
C PRO A 204 -8.71 12.97 19.06
#